data_AF-A0AA88XW67-F1
#
_entry.id   AF-A0AA88XW67-F1
#
_cell.length_a   1.000
_cell.length_b   1.000
_cell.length_c   1.000
_cell.angle_alpha   90.00
_cell.angle_beta   90.00
_cell.angle_gamma   90.00
#
_symmetry.space_group_name_H-M   'P 1'
#
loop_
_entity.id
_entity.type
_entity.pdbx_description
1 polymer ?
#
loop_
_entity_poly.entity_id
_entity_poly.type
_entity_poly.pdbx_seq_one_letter_code
_entity_poly.pdbx_strand_id
1 'polypeptide(L)'
;MHIVSIVFVFGLGSALGAPGFEAVNAPLHASASRYRRSLDQSAKNDALAAHNAARNNVSPPASNMQTAVWNDDLANTAQNYANECVWAHNSNRKSQTSNRVWSPDSVGENLYRSSASMSDSQHLTRAIEMWVNEKYDYDLNSNTCSGSACGHYTQVVWHNSVNVGCGINYCSGLGTIVVCNYGPAGNYIGQKPYTASSTGGSSGGSSGSGGSDSSSGSDNDELSCGFESSDLCGFSQTVTSFQWKRRSGSTPSSSTGPSGANEGQYYMYTEVSGSWSTGSNAILESASTFSSGTKCVQFDYNMNGNAIGTLDVMAGDTVLWSLSGNQGSEWQTQEVETSALANEKLSFKGTYGGSWKGDIAIDNLSVTSGGCSSSSASSQCSSAPCQNGGVCTDSGSSYQCSCTSSFTGNNCEEAVQEPSGDCDFESGLCGMSQGTSDDKNWKRTNTAVSSGYFTTGYYIYISGSTGSPGDSAYIETGSFADSTSDRCVQFKFNMQGSNNGILSIGAMCSSGNKIPVTTVSHNTNGFWYTYYLTLSSSWLNSRKLYFEATTGSDSDEYIALDNIEVIQGSCPTSKKRELEIKGIGEHEIRKTIRDKGGFRDEEIEPEQSEERRLLTLLRKRLMAEEY
;
A
#
# COMPACT_ATOMS: atom_id res chain seq x y z
N MET A 1 36.09 -31.51 71.40
CA MET A 1 37.22 -32.41 71.09
C MET A 1 37.72 -32.02 69.70
N HIS A 2 38.91 -31.41 69.69
CA HIS A 2 39.80 -31.04 68.57
C HIS A 2 39.24 -30.18 67.41
N ILE A 3 39.48 -28.85 67.35
CA ILE A 3 40.74 -28.11 67.02
C ILE A 3 41.00 -28.22 65.49
N VAL A 4 41.05 -27.16 64.69
CA VAL A 4 42.05 -26.07 64.69
C VAL A 4 41.45 -24.72 64.24
N SER A 5 41.72 -23.69 65.05
CA SER A 5 41.60 -22.26 64.79
C SER A 5 42.77 -21.73 63.94
N ILE A 6 42.62 -20.58 63.26
CA ILE A 6 43.62 -19.48 63.24
C ILE A 6 42.85 -18.16 63.04
N VAL A 7 43.44 -17.09 63.57
CA VAL A 7 42.82 -15.96 64.26
C VAL A 7 43.59 -14.69 63.87
N PHE A 8 42.86 -13.57 63.67
CA PHE A 8 43.24 -12.14 63.80
C PHE A 8 44.21 -11.54 62.74
N VAL A 9 44.20 -10.23 62.39
CA VAL A 9 44.16 -8.99 63.20
C VAL A 9 43.64 -7.78 62.39
N PHE A 10 42.96 -6.85 63.08
CA PHE A 10 42.52 -5.49 62.68
C PHE A 10 43.68 -4.47 62.58
N GLY A 11 43.54 -3.42 61.76
CA GLY A 11 44.39 -2.22 61.89
C GLY A 11 43.95 -1.02 61.04
N LEU A 12 43.27 -0.05 61.69
CA LEU A 12 42.95 1.30 61.22
C LEU A 12 44.12 2.29 61.48
N GLY A 13 44.19 3.37 60.69
CA GLY A 13 44.89 4.63 61.02
C GLY A 13 45.88 5.08 59.93
N SER A 14 45.62 6.05 59.06
CA SER A 14 45.38 7.51 59.21
C SER A 14 46.61 8.35 58.81
N ALA A 15 46.41 9.10 57.70
CA ALA A 15 46.89 10.46 57.38
C ALA A 15 48.40 10.78 57.28
N LEU A 16 48.80 11.39 56.15
CA LEU A 16 49.11 12.84 56.03
C LEU A 16 49.70 13.20 54.65
N GLY A 17 49.26 14.34 54.09
CA GLY A 17 50.09 15.26 53.30
C GLY A 17 50.06 15.16 51.76
N ALA A 18 49.19 15.95 51.12
CA ALA A 18 49.37 16.43 49.74
C ALA A 18 50.43 17.57 49.71
N PRO A 19 51.06 17.93 48.55
CA PRO A 19 50.36 18.67 47.49
C PRO A 19 50.85 18.43 46.03
N GLY A 20 49.99 18.73 45.05
CA GLY A 20 50.41 19.32 43.77
C GLY A 20 50.23 18.52 42.47
N PHE A 21 49.25 18.98 41.69
CA PHE A 21 49.13 18.98 40.22
C PHE A 21 48.75 17.70 39.42
N GLU A 22 47.63 17.89 38.70
CA GLU A 22 47.23 17.36 37.39
C GLU A 22 46.51 16.00 37.23
N ALA A 23 45.61 16.05 36.23
CA ALA A 23 44.82 15.01 35.57
C ALA A 23 43.56 14.50 36.27
N VAL A 24 42.44 15.08 35.82
CA VAL A 24 41.08 14.52 35.87
C VAL A 24 41.11 13.14 35.20
N ASN A 25 41.00 12.06 35.98
CA ASN A 25 40.88 10.71 35.44
C ASN A 25 39.52 10.53 34.77
N ALA A 26 39.49 10.65 33.45
CA ALA A 26 38.44 10.07 32.62
C ALA A 26 38.51 8.53 32.74
N PRO A 27 37.38 7.80 32.88
CA PRO A 27 37.42 6.35 32.87
C PRO A 27 37.81 5.86 31.48
N LEU A 28 38.80 4.98 31.45
CA LEU A 28 39.29 4.24 30.30
C LEU A 28 38.14 3.67 29.45
N HIS A 29 38.16 4.03 28.17
CA HIS A 29 37.40 3.39 27.10
C HIS A 29 37.67 1.89 27.08
N ALA A 30 36.74 1.10 27.61
CA ALA A 30 36.58 -0.29 27.20
C ALA A 30 35.89 -0.27 25.83
N SER A 31 36.63 -0.62 24.78
CA SER A 31 36.10 -0.86 23.44
C SER A 31 35.21 -2.11 23.48
N ALA A 32 33.96 -1.95 23.91
CA ALA A 32 32.93 -2.94 23.65
C ALA A 32 32.56 -2.82 22.17
N SER A 33 32.86 -3.86 21.38
CA SER A 33 32.21 -4.06 20.09
C SER A 33 30.72 -4.31 20.36
N ARG A 34 29.94 -3.23 20.57
CA ARG A 34 28.48 -3.31 20.63
C ARG A 34 28.03 -3.79 19.26
N TYR A 35 27.41 -4.97 19.21
CA TYR A 35 26.68 -5.42 18.03
C TYR A 35 25.66 -4.32 17.68
N ARG A 36 25.98 -3.50 16.68
CA ARG A 36 25.06 -2.47 16.20
C ARG A 36 23.98 -3.22 15.44
N ARG A 37 22.81 -3.37 16.06
CA ARG A 37 21.61 -3.79 15.33
C ARG A 37 21.44 -2.82 14.17
N SER A 38 21.61 -3.30 12.95
CA SER A 38 21.38 -2.55 11.73
C SER A 38 20.03 -2.96 11.21
N LEU A 39 19.18 -1.99 10.86
CA LEU A 39 18.04 -2.27 10.02
C LEU A 39 18.51 -2.95 8.73
N ASP A 40 17.78 -3.98 8.31
CA ASP A 40 17.99 -4.56 7.00
C ASP A 40 17.58 -3.58 5.89
N GLN A 41 18.06 -3.83 4.67
CA GLN A 41 17.84 -2.90 3.56
C GLN A 41 16.36 -2.80 3.16
N SER A 42 15.55 -3.85 3.37
CA SER A 42 14.13 -3.83 3.05
C SER A 42 13.41 -2.87 3.99
N ALA A 43 13.65 -2.97 5.29
CA ALA A 43 13.07 -2.08 6.30
C ALA A 43 13.44 -0.61 6.08
N LYS A 44 14.68 -0.33 5.62
CA LYS A 44 15.10 1.02 5.21
C LYS A 44 14.30 1.52 4.01
N ASN A 45 14.14 0.68 2.98
CA ASN A 45 13.40 1.03 1.76
C ASN A 45 11.91 1.26 2.06
N ASP A 46 11.28 0.40 2.84
CA ASP A 46 9.87 0.49 3.23
C ASP A 46 9.60 1.77 4.03
N ALA A 47 10.48 2.08 5.00
CA ALA A 47 10.40 3.32 5.75
C ALA A 47 10.55 4.55 4.86
N LEU A 48 11.51 4.56 3.92
CA LEU A 48 11.71 5.68 2.99
C LEU A 48 10.51 5.85 2.04
N ALA A 49 9.99 4.76 1.50
CA ALA A 49 8.83 4.74 0.63
C ALA A 49 7.59 5.29 1.34
N ALA A 50 7.33 4.89 2.58
CA ALA A 50 6.23 5.41 3.39
C ALA A 50 6.33 6.94 3.63
N HIS A 51 7.54 7.45 3.90
CA HIS A 51 7.76 8.90 4.01
C HIS A 51 7.47 9.63 2.70
N ASN A 52 8.00 9.15 1.57
CA ASN A 52 7.81 9.80 0.27
C ASN A 52 6.36 9.71 -0.22
N ALA A 53 5.66 8.60 0.05
CA ALA A 53 4.24 8.47 -0.20
C ALA A 53 3.44 9.53 0.57
N ALA A 54 3.76 9.76 1.85
CA ALA A 54 3.11 10.80 2.64
C ALA A 54 3.39 12.22 2.11
N ARG A 55 4.63 12.49 1.66
CA ARG A 55 5.06 13.79 1.11
C ARG A 55 4.42 14.10 -0.25
N ASN A 56 4.23 13.09 -1.11
CA ASN A 56 3.62 13.24 -2.42
C ASN A 56 2.09 13.41 -2.36
N ASN A 57 1.46 12.88 -1.31
CA ASN A 57 0.00 12.88 -1.14
C ASN A 57 -0.51 13.95 -0.15
N VAL A 58 0.26 15.01 0.09
CA VAL A 58 -0.20 16.12 0.94
C VAL A 58 -1.34 16.89 0.28
N SER A 59 -2.31 17.33 1.08
CA SER A 59 -3.44 18.12 0.62
C SER A 59 -3.58 19.39 1.47
N PRO A 60 -3.57 20.60 0.86
CA PRO A 60 -3.36 20.87 -0.56
C PRO A 60 -1.93 20.49 -1.04
N PRO A 61 -1.71 20.32 -2.36
CA PRO A 61 -0.39 19.98 -2.89
C PRO A 61 0.67 21.01 -2.52
N ALA A 62 1.88 20.54 -2.28
CA ALA A 62 3.03 21.37 -1.95
C ALA A 62 3.79 21.81 -3.22
N SER A 63 4.19 23.08 -3.30
CA SER A 63 5.00 23.60 -4.42
C SER A 63 6.51 23.39 -4.23
N ASN A 64 6.94 23.10 -3.00
CA ASN A 64 8.34 23.06 -2.61
C ASN A 64 8.73 21.75 -1.90
N MET A 65 7.88 20.72 -1.94
CA MET A 65 8.15 19.44 -1.30
C MET A 65 9.28 18.72 -2.03
N GLN A 66 10.38 18.47 -1.32
CA GLN A 66 11.50 17.69 -1.84
C GLN A 66 11.32 16.20 -1.53
N THR A 67 11.78 15.32 -2.41
CA THR A 67 11.83 13.88 -2.16
C THR A 67 12.83 13.56 -1.05
N ALA A 68 12.40 12.81 -0.04
CA ALA A 68 13.29 12.35 1.02
C ALA A 68 14.22 11.23 0.52
N VAL A 69 15.43 11.19 1.06
CA VAL A 69 16.46 10.16 0.82
C VAL A 69 16.94 9.58 2.14
N TRP A 70 17.34 8.31 2.12
CA TRP A 70 17.87 7.64 3.31
C TRP A 70 19.26 8.17 3.67
N ASN A 71 19.52 8.40 4.95
CA ASN A 71 20.80 8.87 5.46
C ASN A 71 21.29 7.98 6.61
N ASP A 72 22.38 7.25 6.37
CA ASP A 72 22.90 6.29 7.34
C ASP A 72 23.49 6.96 8.60
N ASP A 73 23.92 8.22 8.55
CA ASP A 73 24.42 8.93 9.74
C ASP A 73 23.26 9.28 10.70
N LEU A 74 22.13 9.73 10.15
CA LEU A 74 20.89 9.90 10.91
C LEU A 74 20.37 8.57 11.45
N ALA A 75 20.38 7.51 10.63
CA ALA A 75 19.95 6.17 11.05
C ALA A 75 20.82 5.60 12.18
N ASN A 76 22.14 5.76 12.08
CA ASN A 76 23.07 5.36 13.13
C ASN A 76 22.82 6.13 14.44
N THR A 77 22.54 7.43 14.36
CA THR A 77 22.19 8.25 15.53
C THR A 77 20.89 7.79 16.16
N ALA A 78 19.84 7.60 15.36
CA ALA A 78 18.54 7.11 15.77
C ALA A 78 18.63 5.73 16.43
N GLN A 79 19.40 4.82 15.82
CA GLN A 79 19.60 3.46 16.31
C GLN A 79 20.37 3.43 17.62
N ASN A 80 21.42 4.24 17.75
CA ASN A 80 22.16 4.35 19.01
C ASN A 80 21.24 4.81 20.14
N TYR A 81 20.33 5.75 19.86
CA TYR A 81 19.38 6.25 20.84
C TYR A 81 18.26 5.24 21.17
N ALA A 82 17.72 4.54 20.16
CA ALA A 82 16.76 3.46 20.36
C ALA A 82 17.33 2.37 21.29
N ASN A 83 18.63 2.08 21.18
CA ASN A 83 19.32 1.13 22.04
C ASN A 83 19.44 1.58 23.51
N GLU A 84 19.26 2.87 23.82
CA GLU A 84 19.25 3.37 25.20
C GLU A 84 17.94 3.04 25.92
N CYS A 85 16.89 2.66 25.19
CA CYS A 85 15.59 2.30 25.75
C CYS A 85 14.99 3.38 26.64
N VAL A 86 15.08 4.63 26.19
CA VAL A 86 14.52 5.81 26.86
C VAL A 86 13.30 6.30 26.07
N TRP A 87 12.16 6.46 26.75
CA TRP A 87 10.96 7.06 26.16
C TRP A 87 10.95 8.58 26.35
N ALA A 88 11.91 9.25 25.72
CA ALA A 88 12.03 10.70 25.67
C ALA A 88 12.72 11.11 24.38
N HIS A 89 12.68 12.39 24.02
CA HIS A 89 13.43 12.90 22.86
C HIS A 89 14.93 13.01 23.13
N ASN A 90 15.75 12.67 22.14
CA ASN A 90 17.21 12.74 22.26
C ASN A 90 17.71 14.18 22.20
N SER A 91 18.06 14.79 23.34
CA SER A 91 18.60 16.15 23.38
C SER A 91 19.96 16.30 22.67
N ASN A 92 20.70 15.20 22.51
CA ASN A 92 22.08 15.19 22.01
C ASN A 92 22.23 14.82 20.54
N ARG A 93 21.12 14.47 19.85
CA ARG A 93 21.10 14.00 18.45
C ARG A 93 21.92 14.86 17.49
N LYS A 94 21.89 16.19 17.65
CA LYS A 94 22.71 17.13 16.84
C LYS A 94 24.22 16.90 16.99
N SER A 95 24.67 16.60 18.21
CA SER A 95 26.08 16.37 18.52
C SER A 95 26.55 14.96 18.16
N GLN A 96 25.60 14.03 17.99
CA GLN A 96 25.86 12.61 17.74
C GLN A 96 25.90 12.24 16.25
N THR A 97 25.37 13.09 15.36
CA THR A 97 25.51 12.95 13.91
C THR A 97 26.90 13.38 13.44
N SER A 98 27.61 12.52 12.71
CA SER A 98 28.97 12.75 12.21
C SER A 98 29.04 13.81 11.11
N ASN A 99 27.96 14.01 10.35
CA ASN A 99 27.89 14.99 9.29
C ASN A 99 27.46 16.36 9.85
N ARG A 100 28.44 17.22 10.19
CA ARG A 100 28.22 18.62 10.68
C ARG A 100 27.68 19.58 9.61
N VAL A 101 27.21 19.05 8.48
CA VAL A 101 26.79 19.81 7.28
C VAL A 101 25.40 20.44 7.43
N TRP A 102 24.60 20.01 8.42
CA TRP A 102 23.26 20.53 8.64
C TRP A 102 23.30 21.88 9.38
N SER A 103 23.41 22.98 8.63
CA SER A 103 23.48 24.36 9.14
C SER A 103 22.36 25.26 8.57
N PRO A 104 21.71 26.12 9.37
CA PRO A 104 21.51 26.05 10.83
C PRO A 104 20.01 25.82 11.13
N ASP A 105 19.53 24.97 12.02
CA ASP A 105 20.11 24.23 13.12
C ASP A 105 19.08 23.16 13.52
N SER A 106 19.57 21.96 13.81
CA SER A 106 18.90 20.81 14.45
C SER A 106 18.55 19.65 13.54
N VAL A 107 18.60 18.47 14.16
CA VAL A 107 18.09 17.21 13.63
C VAL A 107 16.68 17.07 14.19
N GLY A 108 15.69 16.82 13.35
CA GLY A 108 14.32 16.52 13.77
C GLY A 108 14.24 15.12 14.35
N GLU A 109 13.19 14.81 15.11
CA GLU A 109 13.01 13.47 15.68
C GLU A 109 11.53 13.15 15.88
N ASN A 110 11.12 11.97 15.41
CA ASN A 110 9.86 11.35 15.75
C ASN A 110 10.10 10.04 16.52
N LEU A 111 9.23 9.76 17.49
CA LEU A 111 9.29 8.57 18.34
C LEU A 111 7.98 7.79 18.25
N TYR A 112 8.08 6.48 18.28
CA TYR A 112 6.94 5.57 18.34
C TYR A 112 7.28 4.40 19.25
N ARG A 113 6.28 3.86 19.95
CA ARG A 113 6.43 2.63 20.72
C ARG A 113 5.25 1.70 20.53
N SER A 114 5.50 0.40 20.60
CA SER A 114 4.48 -0.63 20.50
C SER A 114 4.84 -1.85 21.32
N SER A 115 3.85 -2.49 21.93
CA SER A 115 3.98 -3.81 22.53
C SER A 115 3.61 -4.94 21.57
N ALA A 116 3.21 -4.63 20.34
CA ALA A 116 2.84 -5.62 19.33
C ALA A 116 4.09 -6.41 18.88
N SER A 117 3.90 -7.71 18.63
CA SER A 117 4.95 -8.56 18.06
C SER A 117 4.86 -8.49 16.54
N MET A 118 5.69 -7.65 15.91
CA MET A 118 5.73 -7.44 14.47
C MET A 118 7.19 -7.38 13.97
N SER A 119 7.39 -7.47 12.65
CA SER A 119 8.72 -7.29 12.06
C SER A 119 9.21 -5.84 12.18
N ASP A 120 10.51 -5.62 12.00
CA ASP A 120 11.09 -4.27 12.04
C ASP A 120 10.50 -3.36 10.97
N SER A 121 10.31 -3.89 9.75
CA SER A 121 9.63 -3.16 8.66
C SER A 121 8.20 -2.78 9.05
N GLN A 122 7.42 -3.72 9.59
CA GLN A 122 6.04 -3.45 10.05
C GLN A 122 6.01 -2.40 11.17
N HIS A 123 6.95 -2.44 12.11
CA HIS A 123 7.04 -1.42 13.15
C HIS A 123 7.38 -0.03 12.60
N LEU A 124 8.28 0.06 11.62
CA LEU A 124 8.66 1.31 10.97
C LEU A 124 7.52 1.90 10.14
N THR A 125 6.90 1.10 9.27
CA THR A 125 5.78 1.57 8.43
C THR A 125 4.58 1.96 9.27
N ARG A 126 4.25 1.15 10.30
CA ARG A 126 3.18 1.48 11.25
C ARG A 126 3.45 2.77 12.02
N ALA A 127 4.70 3.02 12.45
CA ALA A 127 5.09 4.27 13.10
C ALA A 127 4.82 5.47 12.19
N ILE A 128 5.26 5.39 10.93
CA ILE A 128 5.10 6.45 9.94
C ILE A 128 3.63 6.69 9.62
N GLU A 129 2.84 5.64 9.41
CA GLU A 129 1.39 5.74 9.21
C GLU A 129 0.70 6.44 10.39
N MET A 130 1.05 6.07 11.63
CA MET A 130 0.48 6.70 12.81
C MET A 130 0.86 8.16 12.93
N TRP A 131 2.12 8.52 12.65
CA TRP A 131 2.54 9.92 12.58
C TRP A 131 1.81 10.68 11.48
N VAL A 132 1.62 10.09 10.30
CA VAL A 132 0.93 10.71 9.16
C VAL A 132 -0.57 10.89 9.42
N ASN A 133 -1.19 10.02 10.21
CA ASN A 133 -2.60 10.15 10.57
C ASN A 133 -2.91 11.40 11.40
N GLU A 134 -1.92 12.04 12.02
CA GLU A 134 -2.10 13.36 12.64
C GLU A 134 -2.45 14.46 11.61
N LYS A 135 -2.42 14.17 10.30
CA LYS A 135 -2.93 15.08 9.24
C LYS A 135 -4.38 15.49 9.47
N TYR A 136 -5.19 14.64 10.10
CA TYR A 136 -6.58 14.96 10.42
C TYR A 136 -6.70 15.98 11.57
N ASP A 137 -5.62 16.16 12.34
CA ASP A 137 -5.51 17.11 13.43
C ASP A 137 -4.74 18.38 13.01
N TYR A 138 -4.24 18.52 11.78
CA TYR A 138 -3.46 19.69 11.33
C TYR A 138 -4.19 20.51 10.27
N ASP A 139 -4.27 21.83 10.46
CA ASP A 139 -4.75 22.79 9.47
C ASP A 139 -3.58 23.60 8.90
N LEU A 140 -3.30 23.41 7.59
CA LEU A 140 -2.23 24.11 6.88
C LEU A 140 -2.51 25.61 6.71
N ASN A 141 -3.77 26.02 6.59
CA ASN A 141 -4.13 27.42 6.38
C ASN A 141 -3.81 28.25 7.62
N SER A 142 -4.28 27.80 8.79
CA SER A 142 -4.04 28.45 10.08
C SER A 142 -2.69 28.09 10.71
N ASN A 143 -2.02 27.04 10.23
CA ASN A 143 -0.80 26.48 10.82
C ASN A 143 -1.00 26.05 12.29
N THR A 144 -2.11 25.38 12.59
CA THR A 144 -2.48 24.97 13.95
C THR A 144 -2.86 23.50 14.02
N CYS A 145 -2.56 22.84 15.15
CA CYS A 145 -3.08 21.51 15.47
C CYS A 145 -4.39 21.62 16.27
N SER A 146 -5.42 20.85 15.94
CA SER A 146 -6.61 20.64 16.76
C SER A 146 -6.45 19.38 17.61
N GLY A 147 -6.34 19.51 18.94
CA GLY A 147 -6.25 18.35 19.83
C GLY A 147 -4.81 17.87 20.08
N SER A 148 -4.49 16.62 19.71
CA SER A 148 -3.16 16.01 19.84
C SER A 148 -2.06 16.89 19.22
N ALA A 149 -0.81 16.76 19.70
CA ALA A 149 0.31 17.42 19.05
C ALA A 149 0.52 16.80 17.64
N CYS A 150 0.22 17.54 16.57
CA CYS A 150 0.38 17.10 15.18
C CYS A 150 1.82 17.22 14.63
N GLY A 151 2.78 17.31 15.56
CA GLY A 151 4.18 17.58 15.25
C GLY A 151 4.86 16.43 14.51
N HIS A 152 4.37 15.19 14.66
CA HIS A 152 4.95 14.08 13.94
C HIS A 152 4.58 14.14 12.46
N TYR A 153 3.32 14.44 12.14
CA TYR A 153 2.88 14.66 10.76
C TYR A 153 3.67 15.78 10.09
N THR A 154 3.69 16.98 10.71
CA THR A 154 4.36 18.14 10.10
C THR A 154 5.86 17.91 9.88
N GLN A 155 6.51 17.10 10.72
CA GLN A 155 7.91 16.70 10.49
C GLN A 155 8.05 15.74 9.30
N VAL A 156 7.18 14.73 9.16
CA VAL A 156 7.22 13.78 8.02
C VAL A 156 7.06 14.54 6.69
N VAL A 157 6.17 15.52 6.65
CA VAL A 157 5.89 16.33 5.45
C VAL A 157 6.62 17.67 5.42
N TRP A 158 7.74 17.80 6.13
CA TRP A 158 8.52 19.03 6.11
C TRP A 158 9.32 19.16 4.81
N HIS A 159 9.03 20.18 4.00
CA HIS A 159 9.50 20.33 2.63
C HIS A 159 11.03 20.29 2.48
N ASN A 160 11.76 20.74 3.51
CA ASN A 160 13.23 20.77 3.52
C ASN A 160 13.89 19.65 4.33
N SER A 161 13.13 18.77 4.99
CA SER A 161 13.70 17.60 5.69
C SER A 161 13.96 16.47 4.70
N VAL A 162 14.98 16.67 3.85
CA VAL A 162 15.32 15.78 2.73
C VAL A 162 15.98 14.48 3.21
N ASN A 163 16.68 14.49 4.34
CA ASN A 163 17.37 13.30 4.84
C ASN A 163 16.58 12.69 5.98
N VAL A 164 16.35 11.38 5.91
CA VAL A 164 15.72 10.61 6.99
C VAL A 164 16.54 9.39 7.32
N GLY A 165 16.63 9.03 8.60
CA GLY A 165 17.22 7.78 9.04
C GLY A 165 16.60 7.32 10.34
N CYS A 166 16.25 6.04 10.41
CA CYS A 166 15.54 5.47 11.55
C CYS A 166 16.35 4.40 12.26
N GLY A 167 15.99 4.13 13.51
CA GLY A 167 16.50 3.06 14.33
C GLY A 167 15.39 2.43 15.17
N ILE A 168 15.56 1.15 15.50
CA ILE A 168 14.55 0.37 16.19
C ILE A 168 15.18 -0.54 17.24
N ASN A 169 14.57 -0.62 18.41
CA ASN A 169 15.02 -1.54 19.45
C ASN A 169 13.85 -2.08 20.29
N TYR A 170 13.94 -3.35 20.68
CA TYR A 170 13.04 -3.89 21.69
C TYR A 170 13.57 -3.56 23.08
N CYS A 171 12.73 -2.93 23.89
CA CYS A 171 13.08 -2.46 25.22
C CYS A 171 12.20 -3.15 26.25
N SER A 172 12.82 -3.93 27.13
CA SER A 172 12.13 -4.62 28.22
C SER A 172 11.29 -3.64 29.04
N GLY A 173 9.98 -3.90 29.17
CA GLY A 173 9.02 -3.04 29.88
C GLY A 173 8.48 -1.85 29.08
N LEU A 174 9.14 -1.40 28.01
CA LEU A 174 8.66 -0.30 27.14
C LEU A 174 8.06 -0.78 25.82
N GLY A 175 8.37 -2.02 25.42
CA GLY A 175 8.04 -2.57 24.11
C GLY A 175 9.08 -2.18 23.06
N THR A 176 8.74 -2.35 21.78
CA THR A 176 9.55 -1.90 20.66
C THR A 176 9.48 -0.39 20.55
N ILE A 177 10.64 0.28 20.53
CA ILE A 177 10.77 1.73 20.28
C ILE A 177 11.34 1.93 18.88
N VAL A 178 10.71 2.82 18.12
CA VAL A 178 11.17 3.33 16.83
C VAL A 178 11.54 4.81 17.01
N VAL A 179 12.71 5.17 16.49
CA VAL A 179 13.23 6.54 16.46
C VAL A 179 13.53 6.88 15.00
N CYS A 180 13.02 7.98 14.48
CA CYS A 180 13.39 8.49 13.15
C CYS A 180 13.94 9.90 13.27
N ASN A 181 15.12 10.13 12.72
CA ASN A 181 15.80 11.43 12.72
C ASN A 181 15.74 12.07 11.34
N TYR A 182 15.57 13.40 11.30
CA TYR A 182 15.35 14.18 10.08
C TYR A 182 16.39 15.29 9.91
N GLY A 183 16.92 15.45 8.69
CA GLY A 183 17.97 16.41 8.38
C GLY A 183 17.72 17.20 7.09
N PRO A 184 17.75 18.54 7.13
CA PRO A 184 17.59 19.40 8.32
C PRO A 184 16.29 19.12 9.10
N ALA A 185 16.23 19.53 10.37
CA ALA A 185 14.99 19.45 11.16
C ALA A 185 13.84 20.23 10.53
N GLY A 186 12.63 19.77 10.80
CA GLY A 186 11.40 20.51 10.55
C GLY A 186 10.86 21.18 11.80
N ASN A 187 9.58 21.53 11.77
CA ASN A 187 8.81 22.10 12.88
C ASN A 187 9.39 23.40 13.45
N TYR A 188 9.93 24.26 12.59
CA TYR A 188 10.36 25.60 13.01
C TYR A 188 9.14 26.40 13.48
N ILE A 189 9.27 27.02 14.67
CA ILE A 189 8.19 27.74 15.33
C ILE A 189 7.65 28.83 14.38
N GLY A 190 6.33 28.79 14.15
CA GLY A 190 5.63 29.76 13.30
C GLY A 190 5.73 29.50 11.80
N GLN A 191 6.44 28.46 11.36
CA GLN A 191 6.55 28.09 9.94
C GLN A 191 5.62 26.92 9.59
N LYS A 192 5.19 26.86 8.34
CA LYS A 192 4.39 25.76 7.77
C LYS A 192 5.32 24.64 7.29
N PRO A 193 4.88 23.37 7.30
CA PRO A 193 5.70 22.25 6.84
C PRO A 193 6.02 22.33 5.35
N TYR A 194 5.17 22.97 4.55
CA TYR A 194 5.42 23.22 3.14
C TYR A 194 4.62 24.43 2.66
N THR A 195 4.98 24.92 1.49
CA THR A 195 4.22 25.98 0.81
C THR A 195 3.13 25.31 -0.02
N ALA A 196 1.87 25.57 0.30
CA ALA A 196 0.76 25.18 -0.56
C ALA A 196 0.95 25.84 -1.93
N SER A 197 0.81 25.07 -3.00
CA SER A 197 0.82 25.61 -4.35
C SER A 197 -0.35 26.59 -4.52
N SER A 198 -0.06 27.89 -4.59
CA SER A 198 -1.04 28.91 -4.96
C SER A 198 -1.26 28.84 -6.48
N THR A 199 -2.33 28.18 -6.90
CA THR A 199 -2.95 28.17 -8.24
C THR A 199 -2.29 29.05 -9.33
N GLY A 200 -1.70 28.45 -10.36
CA GLY A 200 -1.22 29.14 -11.56
C GLY A 200 0.14 29.85 -11.40
N GLY A 201 0.97 29.78 -12.46
CA GLY A 201 2.15 30.63 -12.62
C GLY A 201 3.46 29.87 -12.82
N SER A 202 3.90 29.77 -14.07
CA SER A 202 5.11 29.12 -14.55
C SER A 202 6.45 29.65 -14.02
N SER A 203 7.40 28.71 -14.10
CA SER A 203 8.82 28.80 -14.51
C SER A 203 9.84 29.54 -13.65
N GLY A 204 10.75 28.72 -13.09
CA GLY A 204 12.15 28.68 -13.56
C GLY A 204 13.14 29.60 -12.85
N GLY A 205 14.23 29.02 -12.33
CA GLY A 205 15.38 29.79 -11.88
C GLY A 205 16.42 28.99 -11.11
N SER A 206 17.32 28.36 -11.86
CA SER A 206 18.53 27.66 -11.40
C SER A 206 19.60 28.60 -10.81
N SER A 207 20.44 28.08 -9.91
CA SER A 207 21.88 28.41 -9.75
C SER A 207 22.47 27.44 -8.70
N GLY A 208 23.55 26.67 -8.88
CA GLY A 208 24.73 26.69 -9.76
C GLY A 208 25.94 26.37 -8.86
N SER A 209 26.75 25.33 -9.07
CA SER A 209 28.05 25.35 -9.78
C SER A 209 28.80 24.03 -9.43
N GLY A 210 29.60 23.33 -10.25
CA GLY A 210 30.06 23.56 -11.63
C GLY A 210 31.02 22.45 -12.12
N GLY A 211 31.27 22.43 -13.44
CA GLY A 211 32.33 21.73 -14.20
C GLY A 211 31.84 20.50 -14.98
N SER A 212 31.95 20.37 -16.31
CA SER A 212 32.61 21.14 -17.38
C SER A 212 32.13 20.67 -18.77
N ASP A 213 31.92 21.62 -19.69
CA ASP A 213 31.92 21.59 -21.16
C ASP A 213 31.48 20.34 -21.96
N SER A 214 30.41 20.49 -22.74
CA SER A 214 30.50 20.66 -24.22
C SER A 214 29.12 20.97 -24.83
N SER A 215 29.07 21.97 -25.70
CA SER A 215 27.86 22.42 -26.40
C SER A 215 27.56 21.58 -27.64
N SER A 216 26.31 21.16 -27.82
CA SER A 216 25.68 21.00 -29.14
C SER A 216 24.15 20.91 -29.01
N GLY A 217 23.45 21.84 -29.67
CA GLY A 217 22.08 21.71 -30.22
C GLY A 217 20.93 21.29 -29.29
N SER A 218 19.96 22.18 -29.08
CA SER A 218 18.65 21.84 -28.52
C SER A 218 17.79 21.14 -29.58
N ASP A 219 17.50 19.85 -29.40
CA ASP A 219 16.57 19.10 -30.24
C ASP A 219 15.11 19.45 -29.88
N ASN A 220 14.47 20.30 -30.68
CA ASN A 220 13.04 20.68 -30.58
C ASN A 220 12.11 19.69 -31.32
N ASP A 221 12.48 18.41 -31.38
CA ASP A 221 11.90 17.45 -32.33
C ASP A 221 10.99 16.38 -31.73
N GLU A 222 10.91 16.33 -30.41
CA GLU A 222 10.02 15.43 -29.67
C GLU A 222 9.12 16.24 -28.73
N LEU A 223 7.83 15.89 -28.74
CA LEU A 223 6.80 16.49 -27.89
C LEU A 223 6.01 15.35 -27.25
N SER A 224 5.73 15.43 -25.95
CA SER A 224 4.82 14.54 -25.24
C SER A 224 3.95 15.39 -24.32
N CYS A 225 2.63 15.21 -24.38
CA CYS A 225 1.68 16.03 -23.65
C CYS A 225 0.36 15.30 -23.35
N GLY A 226 0.21 14.88 -22.10
CA GLY A 226 -1.05 14.46 -21.50
C GLY A 226 -1.83 15.57 -20.80
N PHE A 227 -1.45 16.85 -20.98
CA PHE A 227 -2.10 18.01 -20.34
C PHE A 227 -2.16 18.03 -18.80
N GLU A 228 -1.51 17.10 -18.11
CA GLU A 228 -1.43 17.04 -16.64
C GLU A 228 -0.91 18.33 -16.00
N SER A 229 0.08 18.95 -16.65
CA SER A 229 0.67 20.20 -16.20
C SER A 229 -0.17 21.42 -16.60
N SER A 230 -0.23 22.42 -15.70
CA SER A 230 -1.04 23.63 -15.90
C SER A 230 -0.53 24.56 -17.01
N ASP A 231 0.72 24.36 -17.45
CA ASP A 231 1.30 25.06 -18.59
C ASP A 231 0.90 24.46 -19.94
N LEU A 232 0.06 23.41 -19.95
CA LEU A 232 -0.42 22.71 -21.14
C LEU A 232 0.72 22.24 -22.04
N CYS A 233 1.87 21.85 -21.45
CA CYS A 233 3.07 21.45 -22.18
C CYS A 233 3.59 22.54 -23.13
N GLY A 234 3.31 23.81 -22.80
CA GLY A 234 3.65 24.96 -23.63
C GLY A 234 2.61 25.28 -24.72
N PHE A 235 1.53 24.51 -24.85
CA PHE A 235 0.47 24.89 -25.78
C PHE A 235 -0.16 26.22 -25.40
N SER A 236 -0.34 27.06 -26.42
CA SER A 236 -1.01 28.34 -26.33
C SER A 236 -2.34 28.27 -27.07
N GLN A 237 -3.30 29.10 -26.66
CA GLN A 237 -4.60 29.14 -27.30
C GLN A 237 -4.81 30.46 -28.03
N THR A 238 -5.20 30.36 -29.30
CA THR A 238 -5.64 31.51 -30.07
C THR A 238 -7.16 31.53 -30.03
N VAL A 239 -7.71 32.44 -29.23
CA VAL A 239 -9.17 32.58 -29.07
C VAL A 239 -9.74 33.31 -30.28
N THR A 240 -10.36 32.56 -31.20
CA THR A 240 -11.07 33.11 -32.37
C THR A 240 -12.58 33.20 -32.15
N SER A 241 -13.17 32.28 -31.36
CA SER A 241 -14.59 32.35 -30.94
C SER A 241 -14.82 31.75 -29.55
N PHE A 242 -14.45 30.48 -29.36
CA PHE A 242 -14.44 29.81 -28.06
C PHE A 242 -13.02 29.29 -27.74
N GLN A 243 -12.84 28.61 -26.61
CA GLN A 243 -11.53 28.19 -26.12
C GLN A 243 -11.51 26.69 -25.79
N TRP A 244 -10.32 26.10 -25.88
CA TRP A 244 -10.04 24.81 -25.30
C TRP A 244 -9.94 24.95 -23.78
N LYS A 245 -10.50 24.02 -23.04
CA LYS A 245 -10.50 24.02 -21.58
C LYS A 245 -9.86 22.73 -21.09
N ARG A 246 -9.05 22.84 -20.03
CA ARG A 246 -8.50 21.67 -19.35
C ARG A 246 -9.52 21.13 -18.36
N ARG A 247 -9.67 19.81 -18.27
CA ARG A 247 -10.65 19.19 -17.37
C ARG A 247 -10.23 17.83 -16.86
N SER A 248 -10.70 17.52 -15.66
CA SER A 248 -10.74 16.17 -15.11
C SER A 248 -12.20 15.72 -14.97
N GLY A 249 -12.49 14.43 -15.17
CA GLY A 249 -13.85 13.87 -15.19
C GLY A 249 -14.70 14.29 -16.40
N SER A 250 -16.02 14.04 -16.36
CA SER A 250 -16.90 14.07 -17.55
C SER A 250 -17.40 15.45 -17.95
N THR A 251 -17.31 15.86 -19.23
CA THR A 251 -17.61 17.24 -19.69
C THR A 251 -18.93 17.82 -19.12
N PRO A 252 -19.05 19.16 -18.96
CA PRO A 252 -20.19 19.75 -18.23
C PRO A 252 -21.56 19.49 -18.88
N SER A 253 -21.61 19.30 -20.20
CA SER A 253 -22.83 18.98 -20.93
C SER A 253 -23.21 17.50 -20.78
N SER A 254 -24.50 17.23 -20.61
CA SER A 254 -24.98 15.84 -20.55
C SER A 254 -24.92 15.18 -21.92
N SER A 255 -24.46 13.93 -21.97
CA SER A 255 -24.35 13.12 -23.20
C SER A 255 -23.40 13.72 -24.24
N THR A 256 -22.31 14.32 -23.79
CA THR A 256 -21.25 14.86 -24.66
C THR A 256 -19.86 14.55 -24.09
N GLY A 257 -18.87 14.47 -24.97
CA GLY A 257 -17.47 14.25 -24.62
C GLY A 257 -17.18 12.96 -23.82
N PRO A 258 -15.96 12.84 -23.28
CA PRO A 258 -15.51 11.68 -22.51
C PRO A 258 -15.98 11.74 -21.05
N SER A 259 -15.93 10.60 -20.36
CA SER A 259 -16.21 10.49 -18.92
C SER A 259 -15.03 10.90 -18.02
N GLY A 260 -13.82 10.95 -18.58
CA GLY A 260 -12.55 11.30 -17.93
C GLY A 260 -11.41 11.34 -18.95
N ALA A 261 -10.19 11.67 -18.51
CA ALA A 261 -8.99 11.66 -19.34
C ALA A 261 -8.66 10.24 -19.83
N ASN A 262 -7.98 10.11 -20.98
CA ASN A 262 -7.50 8.82 -21.47
C ASN A 262 -6.16 8.45 -20.84
N GLU A 263 -5.30 9.45 -20.66
CA GLU A 263 -4.02 9.34 -19.97
C GLU A 263 -4.01 10.31 -18.79
N GLY A 264 -3.42 9.90 -17.66
CA GLY A 264 -3.38 10.75 -16.48
C GLY A 264 -4.75 11.11 -15.89
N GLN A 265 -4.95 12.39 -15.60
CA GLN A 265 -6.12 12.94 -14.91
C GLN A 265 -6.80 14.07 -15.68
N TYR A 266 -6.10 14.73 -16.61
CA TYR A 266 -6.53 15.93 -17.29
C TYR A 266 -6.48 15.76 -18.82
N TYR A 267 -7.49 16.28 -19.51
CA TYR A 267 -7.51 16.36 -20.97
C TYR A 267 -7.93 17.76 -21.42
N MET A 268 -7.76 18.06 -22.71
CA MET A 268 -8.27 19.29 -23.32
C MET A 268 -9.58 19.03 -24.03
N TYR A 269 -10.57 19.91 -23.88
CA TYR A 269 -11.81 19.84 -24.63
C TYR A 269 -12.33 21.20 -25.03
N THR A 270 -13.15 21.23 -26.07
CA THR A 270 -13.87 22.42 -26.49
C THR A 270 -15.25 22.41 -25.82
N GLU A 271 -15.56 23.45 -25.06
CA GLU A 271 -16.90 23.59 -24.50
C GLU A 271 -17.75 24.51 -25.36
N VAL A 272 -18.70 23.92 -26.09
CA VAL A 272 -19.51 24.63 -27.09
C VAL A 272 -20.90 25.00 -26.60
N SER A 273 -21.12 25.02 -25.28
CA SER A 273 -22.42 25.31 -24.64
C SER A 273 -22.95 26.73 -24.82
N GLY A 274 -22.16 27.63 -25.41
CA GLY A 274 -22.55 29.00 -25.78
C GLY A 274 -23.37 29.10 -27.09
N SER A 275 -23.78 30.32 -27.43
CA SER A 275 -24.40 30.61 -28.74
C SER A 275 -23.34 31.07 -29.73
N TRP A 276 -22.95 30.18 -30.64
CA TRP A 276 -21.90 30.45 -31.63
C TRP A 276 -22.47 30.44 -33.05
N SER A 277 -21.89 31.25 -33.94
CA SER A 277 -22.20 31.20 -35.36
C SER A 277 -21.57 29.98 -36.01
N THR A 278 -22.20 29.46 -37.07
CA THR A 278 -21.58 28.44 -37.93
C THR A 278 -20.19 28.90 -38.40
N GLY A 279 -19.17 28.07 -38.19
CA GLY A 279 -17.78 28.38 -38.53
C GLY A 279 -16.94 28.94 -37.37
N SER A 280 -17.54 29.24 -36.21
CA SER A 280 -16.80 29.53 -34.98
C SER A 280 -15.86 28.38 -34.63
N ASN A 281 -14.66 28.70 -34.15
CA ASN A 281 -13.64 27.71 -33.81
C ASN A 281 -12.81 28.10 -32.57
N ALA A 282 -11.98 27.15 -32.13
CA ALA A 282 -10.95 27.32 -31.11
C ALA A 282 -9.67 26.59 -31.55
N ILE A 283 -8.51 27.22 -31.38
CA ILE A 283 -7.21 26.66 -31.80
C ILE A 283 -6.30 26.52 -30.58
N LEU A 284 -5.75 25.31 -30.40
CA LEU A 284 -4.68 25.00 -29.44
C LEU A 284 -3.40 24.74 -30.24
N GLU A 285 -2.36 25.53 -30.01
CA GLU A 285 -1.15 25.59 -30.84
C GLU A 285 0.13 25.38 -30.01
N SER A 286 1.09 24.60 -30.52
CA SER A 286 2.35 24.32 -29.83
C SER A 286 3.21 25.56 -29.58
N ALA A 287 4.00 25.57 -28.50
CA ALA A 287 4.96 26.65 -28.22
C ALA A 287 6.03 26.75 -29.31
N SER A 288 6.59 25.61 -29.69
CA SER A 288 7.74 25.49 -30.57
C SER A 288 7.33 25.04 -31.97
N THR A 289 8.15 25.40 -32.95
CA THR A 289 8.16 24.84 -34.30
C THR A 289 9.02 23.59 -34.34
N PHE A 290 8.74 22.66 -35.25
CA PHE A 290 9.50 21.42 -35.39
C PHE A 290 10.60 21.52 -36.45
N SER A 291 11.64 20.69 -36.37
CA SER A 291 12.67 20.65 -37.41
C SER A 291 12.16 19.98 -38.69
N SER A 292 12.89 20.17 -39.78
CA SER A 292 12.60 19.50 -41.05
C SER A 292 12.78 17.99 -40.96
N GLY A 293 11.85 17.24 -41.54
CA GLY A 293 11.88 15.79 -41.60
C GLY A 293 10.47 15.21 -41.47
N THR A 294 10.30 13.93 -41.77
CA THR A 294 9.05 13.23 -41.48
C THR A 294 8.88 13.13 -39.97
N LYS A 295 7.70 13.48 -39.48
CA LYS A 295 7.25 13.35 -38.10
C LYS A 295 6.02 12.44 -38.04
N CYS A 296 5.85 11.77 -36.91
CA CYS A 296 4.61 11.09 -36.56
C CYS A 296 3.93 11.87 -35.45
N VAL A 297 2.71 12.35 -35.70
CA VAL A 297 1.86 12.99 -34.70
C VAL A 297 0.82 11.98 -34.23
N GLN A 298 0.88 11.57 -32.97
CA GLN A 298 -0.11 10.68 -32.35
C GLN A 298 -0.89 11.45 -31.29
N PHE A 299 -2.20 11.27 -31.22
CA PHE A 299 -3.02 11.83 -30.16
C PHE A 299 -4.29 11.00 -29.97
N ASP A 300 -4.83 11.05 -28.77
CA ASP A 300 -6.13 10.47 -28.45
C ASP A 300 -7.20 11.55 -28.59
N TYR A 301 -8.38 11.17 -29.08
CA TYR A 301 -9.51 12.07 -29.26
C TYR A 301 -10.83 11.43 -28.82
N ASN A 302 -11.78 12.28 -28.41
CA ASN A 302 -13.15 11.90 -28.12
C ASN A 302 -14.11 12.92 -28.75
N MET A 303 -15.09 12.41 -29.48
CA MET A 303 -16.03 13.20 -30.27
C MET A 303 -17.46 12.65 -30.09
N ASN A 304 -17.94 12.65 -28.85
CA ASN A 304 -19.25 12.14 -28.47
C ASN A 304 -20.29 13.28 -28.40
N GLY A 305 -21.34 13.20 -29.20
CA GLY A 305 -22.44 14.17 -29.14
C GLY A 305 -23.25 14.26 -30.44
N ASN A 306 -24.46 14.80 -30.37
CA ASN A 306 -25.37 14.85 -31.54
C ASN A 306 -25.18 16.07 -32.44
N ALA A 307 -24.28 16.99 -32.08
CA ALA A 307 -23.95 18.19 -32.83
C ALA A 307 -22.44 18.44 -32.85
N ILE A 308 -21.67 17.35 -32.93
CA ILE A 308 -20.22 17.39 -33.04
C ILE A 308 -19.85 18.05 -34.36
N GLY A 309 -19.01 19.09 -34.27
CA GLY A 309 -18.45 19.77 -35.41
C GLY A 309 -17.23 19.04 -35.95
N THR A 310 -16.14 19.77 -36.18
CA THR A 310 -14.93 19.25 -36.84
C THR A 310 -13.70 19.43 -35.97
N LEU A 311 -12.88 18.39 -35.87
CA LEU A 311 -11.52 18.45 -35.34
C LEU A 311 -10.52 18.42 -36.50
N ASP A 312 -9.75 19.49 -36.67
CA ASP A 312 -8.64 19.55 -37.62
C ASP A 312 -7.30 19.50 -36.88
N VAL A 313 -6.35 18.71 -37.40
CA VAL A 313 -4.93 18.74 -37.03
C VAL A 313 -4.18 19.45 -38.12
N MET A 314 -3.38 20.46 -37.77
CA MET A 314 -2.80 21.41 -38.71
C MET A 314 -1.31 21.63 -38.47
N ALA A 315 -0.57 21.88 -39.55
CA ALA A 315 0.79 22.41 -39.54
C ALA A 315 0.76 23.80 -40.19
N GLY A 316 0.89 24.85 -39.37
CA GLY A 316 0.57 26.22 -39.81
C GLY A 316 -0.87 26.30 -40.34
N ASP A 317 -1.04 26.75 -41.59
CA ASP A 317 -2.35 26.82 -42.26
C ASP A 317 -2.75 25.51 -42.99
N THR A 318 -1.90 24.49 -43.01
CA THR A 318 -2.15 23.24 -43.73
C THR A 318 -2.89 22.24 -42.86
N VAL A 319 -4.06 21.77 -43.31
CA VAL A 319 -4.79 20.68 -42.64
C VAL A 319 -4.13 19.34 -42.98
N LEU A 320 -3.64 18.65 -41.95
CA LEU A 320 -3.02 17.33 -42.05
C LEU A 320 -4.05 16.22 -41.94
N TRP A 321 -5.03 16.40 -41.06
CA TRP A 321 -6.11 15.46 -40.80
C TRP A 321 -7.36 16.21 -40.34
N SER A 322 -8.54 15.70 -40.68
CA SER A 322 -9.82 16.30 -40.34
C SER A 322 -10.87 15.21 -40.12
N LEU A 323 -11.63 15.33 -39.03
CA LEU A 323 -12.73 14.44 -38.73
C LEU A 323 -13.93 15.23 -38.22
N SER A 324 -15.13 14.82 -38.61
CA SER A 324 -16.37 15.50 -38.23
C SER A 324 -17.45 14.54 -37.76
N GLY A 325 -18.37 15.03 -36.94
CA GLY A 325 -19.52 14.27 -36.46
C GLY A 325 -19.18 13.28 -35.34
N ASN A 326 -20.21 12.58 -34.87
CA ASN A 326 -20.14 11.69 -33.70
C ASN A 326 -19.27 10.45 -33.94
N GLN A 327 -18.33 10.19 -33.04
CA GLN A 327 -17.43 9.02 -33.07
C GLN A 327 -17.71 8.02 -31.93
N GLY A 328 -18.68 8.29 -31.06
CA GLY A 328 -19.00 7.46 -29.91
C GLY A 328 -18.35 7.95 -28.61
N SER A 329 -18.64 7.25 -27.51
CA SER A 329 -18.22 7.64 -26.15
C SER A 329 -16.78 7.28 -25.80
N GLU A 330 -16.16 6.36 -26.53
CA GLU A 330 -14.83 5.86 -26.24
C GLU A 330 -13.74 6.77 -26.80
N TRP A 331 -12.60 6.83 -26.13
CA TRP A 331 -11.39 7.44 -26.67
C TRP A 331 -10.87 6.64 -27.87
N GLN A 332 -10.38 7.34 -28.89
CA GLN A 332 -9.79 6.77 -30.08
C GLN A 332 -8.41 7.39 -30.32
N THR A 333 -7.45 6.62 -30.81
CA THR A 333 -6.10 7.12 -31.15
C THR A 333 -6.01 7.41 -32.64
N GLN A 334 -5.41 8.53 -33.01
CA GLN A 334 -5.08 8.88 -34.39
C GLN A 334 -3.59 9.12 -34.55
N GLU A 335 -3.03 8.59 -35.64
CA GLU A 335 -1.66 8.85 -36.08
C GLU A 335 -1.67 9.61 -37.40
N VAL A 336 -0.80 10.62 -37.53
CA VAL A 336 -0.64 11.43 -38.73
C VAL A 336 0.84 11.55 -39.06
N GLU A 337 1.27 10.83 -40.10
CA GLU A 337 2.61 10.98 -40.65
C GLU A 337 2.67 12.23 -41.55
N THR A 338 3.61 13.12 -41.28
CA THR A 338 3.73 14.38 -42.03
C THR A 338 5.15 14.91 -42.07
N SER A 339 5.54 15.55 -43.17
CA SER A 339 6.74 16.38 -43.25
C SER A 339 6.42 17.89 -43.21
N ALA A 340 5.13 18.26 -43.13
CA ALA A 340 4.67 19.64 -43.21
C ALA A 340 4.89 20.45 -41.91
N LEU A 341 5.29 19.80 -40.81
CA LEU A 341 5.66 20.48 -39.55
C LEU A 341 7.03 21.16 -39.61
N ALA A 342 7.77 21.03 -40.72
CA ALA A 342 9.09 21.64 -40.88
C ALA A 342 9.04 23.18 -40.75
N ASN A 343 9.59 23.70 -39.65
CA ASN A 343 9.55 25.11 -39.24
C ASN A 343 8.13 25.66 -39.01
N GLU A 344 7.15 24.79 -38.84
CA GLU A 344 5.76 25.14 -38.56
C GLU A 344 5.36 24.64 -37.18
N LYS A 345 4.28 25.21 -36.64
CA LYS A 345 3.68 24.77 -35.37
C LYS A 345 2.60 23.73 -35.61
N LEU A 346 2.40 22.85 -34.63
CA LEU A 346 1.30 21.91 -34.59
C LEU A 346 0.09 22.57 -33.93
N SER A 347 -1.07 22.50 -34.57
CA SER A 347 -2.31 23.11 -34.09
C SER A 347 -3.50 22.15 -34.17
N PHE A 348 -4.33 22.15 -33.12
CA PHE A 348 -5.61 21.46 -33.06
C PHE A 348 -6.75 22.48 -33.11
N LYS A 349 -7.57 22.43 -34.16
CA LYS A 349 -8.72 23.32 -34.34
C LYS A 349 -10.03 22.57 -34.15
N GLY A 350 -10.78 22.93 -33.11
CA GLY A 350 -12.17 22.49 -32.93
C GLY A 350 -13.12 23.51 -33.56
N THR A 351 -14.03 23.06 -34.43
CA THR A 351 -15.05 23.89 -35.09
C THR A 351 -16.43 23.56 -34.55
N TYR A 352 -17.26 24.58 -34.30
CA TYR A 352 -18.60 24.43 -33.74
C TYR A 352 -19.57 23.72 -34.70
N GLY A 353 -20.23 22.65 -34.21
CA GLY A 353 -21.17 21.84 -34.99
C GLY A 353 -22.63 22.29 -34.95
N GLY A 354 -22.94 23.44 -34.35
CA GLY A 354 -24.27 24.06 -34.41
C GLY A 354 -25.15 23.91 -33.15
N SER A 355 -24.71 23.17 -32.13
CA SER A 355 -25.39 23.10 -30.83
C SER A 355 -24.39 22.82 -29.69
N TRP A 356 -24.86 22.98 -28.45
CA TRP A 356 -24.12 22.70 -27.22
C TRP A 356 -23.71 21.22 -27.05
N LYS A 357 -24.23 20.32 -27.88
CA LYS A 357 -23.93 18.88 -27.85
C LYS A 357 -22.74 18.49 -28.74
N GLY A 358 -21.71 19.33 -28.77
CA GLY A 358 -20.63 19.24 -29.75
C GLY A 358 -19.22 19.27 -29.16
N ASP A 359 -19.05 18.81 -27.91
CA ASP A 359 -17.76 18.84 -27.24
C ASP A 359 -16.76 17.88 -27.92
N ILE A 360 -15.60 18.42 -28.30
CA ILE A 360 -14.48 17.67 -28.87
C ILE A 360 -13.35 17.69 -27.84
N ALA A 361 -12.79 16.53 -27.52
CA ALA A 361 -11.68 16.38 -26.59
C ALA A 361 -10.46 15.72 -27.23
N ILE A 362 -9.27 16.08 -26.73
CA ILE A 362 -7.97 15.50 -27.11
C ILE A 362 -7.12 15.23 -25.86
N ASP A 363 -6.27 14.21 -25.93
CA ASP A 363 -5.38 13.78 -24.85
C ASP A 363 -4.15 13.03 -25.40
N ASN A 364 -3.18 12.71 -24.54
CA ASN A 364 -2.03 11.82 -24.82
C ASN A 364 -1.32 12.13 -26.15
N LEU A 365 -1.00 13.41 -26.36
CA LEU A 365 -0.36 13.87 -27.58
C LEU A 365 1.13 13.49 -27.56
N SER A 366 1.63 12.96 -28.66
CA SER A 366 3.07 12.85 -28.91
C SER A 366 3.44 13.21 -30.34
N VAL A 367 4.63 13.79 -30.50
CA VAL A 367 5.28 13.99 -31.79
C VAL A 367 6.66 13.34 -31.72
N THR A 368 6.93 12.44 -32.66
CA THR A 368 8.22 11.77 -32.78
C THR A 368 8.81 11.99 -34.17
N SER A 369 10.13 11.88 -34.28
CA SER A 369 10.81 11.94 -35.57
C SER A 369 10.74 10.59 -36.28
N GLY A 370 10.39 10.61 -37.57
CA GLY A 370 10.21 9.41 -38.40
C GLY A 370 8.77 9.26 -38.91
N GLY A 371 8.55 8.24 -39.73
CA GLY A 371 7.21 7.88 -40.19
C GLY A 371 6.41 7.14 -39.11
N CYS A 372 5.07 7.17 -39.20
CA CYS A 372 4.19 6.37 -38.35
C CYS A 372 4.24 4.91 -38.84
N SER A 373 5.35 4.22 -38.55
CA SER A 373 5.58 2.85 -39.00
C SER A 373 5.10 1.86 -37.94
N SER A 374 3.96 1.23 -38.24
CA SER A 374 3.44 0.09 -37.48
C SER A 374 4.45 -1.06 -37.46
N SER A 375 5.02 -1.30 -36.27
CA SER A 375 5.64 -2.52 -35.74
C SER A 375 7.08 -2.35 -35.21
N SER A 376 7.22 -1.69 -34.07
CA SER A 376 7.84 -2.36 -32.93
C SER A 376 6.72 -2.55 -31.92
N ALA A 377 6.54 -3.78 -31.42
CA ALA A 377 5.58 -4.02 -30.37
C ALA A 377 5.97 -3.12 -29.19
N SER A 378 5.29 -1.97 -29.05
CA SER A 378 4.99 -1.45 -27.73
C SER A 378 4.34 -2.64 -27.07
N SER A 379 5.08 -3.31 -26.19
CA SER A 379 4.48 -4.28 -25.29
C SER A 379 3.27 -3.55 -24.73
N GLN A 380 2.07 -4.03 -25.02
CA GLN A 380 0.85 -3.41 -24.50
C GLN A 380 0.85 -3.49 -22.97
N CYS A 381 1.76 -4.29 -22.41
CA CYS A 381 2.14 -4.32 -21.00
C CYS A 381 3.14 -3.24 -20.53
N SER A 382 3.74 -2.45 -21.44
CA SER A 382 4.68 -1.36 -21.10
C SER A 382 4.03 -0.26 -20.27
N SER A 383 2.74 0.00 -20.50
CA SER A 383 1.93 0.93 -19.70
C SER A 383 1.48 0.33 -18.36
N ALA A 384 1.88 -0.90 -18.05
CA ALA A 384 1.43 -1.67 -16.89
C ALA A 384 -0.09 -1.62 -16.71
N PRO A 385 -0.89 -1.97 -17.74
CA PRO A 385 -2.33 -1.75 -17.73
C PRO A 385 -3.07 -2.59 -16.70
N CYS A 386 -2.46 -3.69 -16.23
CA CYS A 386 -3.01 -4.53 -15.17
C CYS A 386 -2.80 -3.89 -13.80
N GLN A 387 -3.90 -3.57 -13.13
CA GLN A 387 -3.95 -2.95 -11.83
C GLN A 387 -3.83 -4.01 -10.71
N ASN A 388 -3.68 -3.55 -9.47
CA ASN A 388 -3.81 -4.39 -8.27
C ASN A 388 -2.94 -5.67 -8.24
N GLY A 389 -1.74 -5.57 -8.81
CA GLY A 389 -0.77 -6.66 -8.85
C GLY A 389 -1.01 -7.71 -9.94
N GLY A 390 -1.94 -7.47 -10.87
CA GLY A 390 -2.17 -8.33 -12.02
C GLY A 390 -0.94 -8.43 -12.94
N VAL A 391 -0.68 -9.61 -13.48
CA VAL A 391 0.43 -9.86 -14.40
C VAL A 391 -0.04 -9.63 -15.82
N CYS A 392 0.58 -8.67 -16.50
CA CYS A 392 0.29 -8.39 -17.90
C CYS A 392 1.06 -9.31 -18.84
N THR A 393 0.38 -9.87 -19.84
CA THR A 393 0.99 -10.61 -20.94
C THR A 393 0.53 -10.05 -22.29
N ASP A 394 1.48 -9.78 -23.20
CA ASP A 394 1.17 -9.32 -24.55
C ASP A 394 0.44 -10.42 -25.34
N SER A 395 -0.66 -10.06 -26.01
CA SER A 395 -1.49 -10.96 -26.81
C SER A 395 -1.74 -10.34 -28.19
N GLY A 396 -0.74 -10.47 -29.07
CA GLY A 396 -0.78 -9.97 -30.45
C GLY A 396 -0.84 -8.43 -30.52
N SER A 397 -1.97 -7.89 -30.98
CA SER A 397 -2.23 -6.44 -31.01
C SER A 397 -2.95 -5.93 -29.75
N SER A 398 -3.04 -6.74 -28.69
CA SER A 398 -3.70 -6.42 -27.42
C SER A 398 -2.86 -6.94 -26.23
N TYR A 399 -3.31 -6.70 -25.01
CA TYR A 399 -2.76 -7.32 -23.81
C TYR A 399 -3.83 -8.17 -23.12
N GLN A 400 -3.38 -9.09 -22.28
CA GLN A 400 -4.24 -9.86 -21.38
C GLN A 400 -3.68 -9.76 -19.96
N CYS A 401 -4.55 -9.40 -19.01
CA CYS A 401 -4.22 -9.37 -17.60
C CYS A 401 -4.57 -10.69 -16.91
N SER A 402 -3.60 -11.26 -16.18
CA SER A 402 -3.83 -12.32 -15.20
C SER A 402 -3.94 -11.68 -13.82
N CYS A 403 -5.16 -11.53 -13.31
CA CYS A 403 -5.40 -10.85 -12.03
C CYS A 403 -5.01 -11.69 -10.81
N THR A 404 -4.68 -10.99 -9.72
CA THR A 404 -4.55 -11.59 -8.38
C THR A 404 -5.93 -12.03 -7.88
N SER A 405 -6.00 -12.96 -6.93
CA SER A 405 -7.25 -13.61 -6.50
C SER A 405 -8.35 -12.65 -6.02
N SER A 406 -8.00 -11.44 -5.60
CA SER A 406 -8.94 -10.44 -5.08
C SER A 406 -9.44 -9.44 -6.14
N PHE A 407 -9.02 -9.55 -7.40
CA PHE A 407 -9.34 -8.58 -8.46
C PHE A 407 -9.77 -9.25 -9.79
N THR A 408 -10.65 -8.58 -10.52
CA THR A 408 -11.23 -9.01 -11.82
C THR A 408 -11.39 -7.80 -12.73
N GLY A 409 -11.99 -8.02 -13.90
CA GLY A 409 -12.06 -7.03 -14.98
C GLY A 409 -10.96 -7.25 -16.01
N ASN A 410 -11.01 -6.52 -17.11
CA ASN A 410 -10.07 -6.69 -18.21
C ASN A 410 -8.65 -6.26 -17.80
N ASN A 411 -8.56 -5.37 -16.82
CA ASN A 411 -7.35 -4.73 -16.32
C ASN A 411 -7.16 -4.96 -14.81
N CYS A 412 -7.87 -5.90 -14.19
CA CYS A 412 -7.85 -6.10 -12.74
C CYS A 412 -8.28 -4.87 -11.93
N GLU A 413 -9.06 -4.00 -12.56
CA GLU A 413 -9.54 -2.70 -12.05
C GLU A 413 -10.71 -2.87 -11.09
N GLU A 414 -11.46 -3.95 -11.24
CA GLU A 414 -12.55 -4.28 -10.35
C GLU A 414 -11.97 -5.08 -9.20
N ALA A 415 -12.08 -4.56 -7.98
CA ALA A 415 -12.06 -5.46 -6.83
C ALA A 415 -13.14 -6.50 -7.12
N VAL A 416 -12.78 -7.78 -7.04
CA VAL A 416 -13.83 -8.78 -6.98
C VAL A 416 -14.67 -8.35 -5.79
N GLN A 417 -15.93 -7.97 -6.01
CA GLN A 417 -16.88 -7.88 -4.89
C GLN A 417 -16.76 -9.23 -4.22
N GLU A 418 -16.10 -9.25 -3.04
CA GLU A 418 -15.66 -10.44 -2.31
C GLU A 418 -16.59 -11.59 -2.68
N PRO A 419 -16.13 -12.64 -3.40
CA PRO A 419 -17.01 -13.62 -4.03
C PRO A 419 -18.14 -14.08 -3.11
N SER A 420 -19.30 -13.40 -3.16
CA SER A 420 -20.38 -13.44 -2.14
C SER A 420 -20.12 -14.37 -0.93
N GLY A 421 -19.15 -14.10 -0.05
CA GLY A 421 -18.80 -15.08 1.00
C GLY A 421 -17.32 -15.24 1.33
N ASP A 422 -16.41 -14.59 0.60
CA ASP A 422 -15.01 -14.47 1.00
C ASP A 422 -14.86 -13.45 2.14
N CYS A 423 -14.05 -13.79 3.14
CA CYS A 423 -13.77 -12.92 4.27
C CYS A 423 -12.51 -13.32 5.04
N ASP A 424 -11.51 -12.42 5.02
CA ASP A 424 -10.29 -12.50 5.86
C ASP A 424 -10.45 -11.79 7.22
N PHE A 425 -11.61 -11.17 7.46
CA PHE A 425 -11.94 -10.37 8.63
C PHE A 425 -10.98 -9.21 8.93
N GLU A 426 -10.06 -8.79 8.07
CA GLU A 426 -9.12 -7.69 8.35
C GLU A 426 -9.79 -6.31 8.32
N SER A 427 -10.90 -6.19 7.58
CA SER A 427 -11.68 -4.96 7.41
C SER A 427 -13.14 -5.10 7.85
N GLY A 428 -13.39 -5.81 8.96
CA GLY A 428 -14.73 -5.99 9.54
C GLY A 428 -15.31 -7.38 9.29
N LEU A 429 -16.61 -7.48 8.99
CA LEU A 429 -17.29 -8.77 8.71
C LEU A 429 -17.51 -9.00 7.20
N CYS A 430 -16.83 -8.27 6.32
CA CYS A 430 -16.89 -8.44 4.86
C CYS A 430 -18.31 -8.43 4.26
N GLY A 431 -19.22 -7.65 4.87
CA GLY A 431 -20.63 -7.59 4.45
C GLY A 431 -21.48 -8.80 4.85
N MET A 432 -20.93 -9.77 5.59
CA MET A 432 -21.69 -10.87 6.17
C MET A 432 -22.69 -10.37 7.21
N SER A 433 -23.84 -11.04 7.30
CA SER A 433 -24.93 -10.67 8.19
C SER A 433 -24.99 -11.62 9.38
N GLN A 434 -24.99 -11.08 10.59
CA GLN A 434 -25.18 -11.88 11.80
C GLN A 434 -26.65 -12.23 12.01
N GLY A 435 -26.88 -13.34 12.70
CA GLY A 435 -28.17 -13.70 13.26
C GLY A 435 -28.69 -12.61 14.19
N THR A 436 -30.01 -12.53 14.30
CA THR A 436 -30.68 -11.64 15.26
C THR A 436 -31.58 -12.42 16.23
N SER A 437 -31.63 -13.75 16.09
CA SER A 437 -32.54 -14.65 16.82
C SER A 437 -31.79 -15.82 17.48
N ASP A 438 -30.48 -15.74 17.51
CA ASP A 438 -29.52 -16.63 18.13
C ASP A 438 -29.09 -16.09 19.50
N ASP A 439 -28.48 -16.95 20.32
CA ASP A 439 -28.17 -16.64 21.72
C ASP A 439 -26.95 -15.72 21.85
N LYS A 440 -26.04 -15.77 20.87
CA LYS A 440 -24.78 -15.01 20.83
C LYS A 440 -24.50 -14.49 19.42
N ASN A 441 -23.66 -13.46 19.37
CA ASN A 441 -23.07 -12.96 18.13
C ASN A 441 -21.59 -13.37 18.04
N TRP A 442 -21.12 -13.64 16.82
CA TRP A 442 -19.71 -13.71 16.49
C TRP A 442 -19.01 -12.40 16.83
N LYS A 443 -17.88 -12.51 17.52
CA LYS A 443 -17.07 -11.38 17.95
C LYS A 443 -15.78 -11.36 17.15
N ARG A 444 -15.49 -10.22 16.52
CA ARG A 444 -14.23 -9.99 15.83
C ARG A 444 -13.13 -9.61 16.82
N THR A 445 -11.96 -10.20 16.68
CA THR A 445 -10.79 -9.92 17.53
C THR A 445 -9.50 -10.20 16.78
N ASN A 446 -8.41 -9.59 17.22
CA ASN A 446 -7.03 -9.91 16.82
C ASN A 446 -6.18 -10.32 18.05
N THR A 447 -6.85 -10.63 19.16
CA THR A 447 -6.23 -11.02 20.43
C THR A 447 -6.52 -12.48 20.72
N ALA A 448 -5.67 -13.18 21.47
CA ALA A 448 -5.92 -14.58 21.84
C ALA A 448 -7.16 -14.68 22.72
N VAL A 449 -8.08 -15.56 22.35
CA VAL A 449 -9.26 -15.84 23.16
C VAL A 449 -8.92 -16.73 24.37
N SER A 450 -7.91 -17.60 24.26
CA SER A 450 -7.24 -18.32 25.35
C SER A 450 -5.89 -18.89 24.85
N SER A 451 -5.28 -19.87 25.53
CA SER A 451 -3.92 -20.43 25.30
C SER A 451 -3.63 -21.05 23.91
N GLY A 452 -4.40 -20.71 22.88
CA GLY A 452 -4.20 -21.13 21.50
C GLY A 452 -3.17 -20.29 20.73
N TYR A 453 -2.69 -20.88 19.64
CA TYR A 453 -1.75 -20.27 18.71
C TYR A 453 -2.50 -19.31 17.78
N PHE A 454 -1.95 -18.12 17.58
CA PHE A 454 -2.60 -17.01 16.87
C PHE A 454 -2.48 -17.16 15.35
N THR A 455 -3.49 -16.70 14.60
CA THR A 455 -3.27 -16.23 13.22
C THR A 455 -2.73 -14.80 13.27
N THR A 456 -1.94 -14.41 12.28
CA THR A 456 -1.57 -13.00 12.09
C THR A 456 -2.78 -12.30 11.50
N GLY A 457 -3.49 -11.47 12.27
CA GLY A 457 -4.68 -10.79 11.76
C GLY A 457 -5.85 -10.69 12.72
N TYR A 458 -6.99 -10.26 12.20
CA TYR A 458 -8.29 -10.32 12.85
C TYR A 458 -9.05 -11.57 12.40
N TYR A 459 -9.76 -12.19 13.32
CA TYR A 459 -10.63 -13.34 13.07
C TYR A 459 -11.93 -13.16 13.88
N ILE A 460 -12.92 -14.03 13.65
CA ILE A 460 -14.15 -14.04 14.46
C ILE A 460 -14.19 -15.26 15.36
N TYR A 461 -14.81 -15.11 16.53
CA TYR A 461 -14.98 -16.22 17.46
C TYR A 461 -16.26 -16.11 18.28
N ILE A 462 -16.64 -17.23 18.87
CA ILE A 462 -17.54 -17.31 20.01
C ILE A 462 -16.88 -18.05 21.17
N SER A 463 -17.23 -17.68 22.40
CA SER A 463 -16.70 -18.31 23.60
C SER A 463 -17.82 -18.92 24.46
N GLY A 464 -17.56 -20.11 25.00
CA GLY A 464 -18.39 -20.79 25.99
C GLY A 464 -18.32 -20.15 27.39
N SER A 465 -17.25 -19.39 27.68
CA SER A 465 -17.01 -18.74 28.98
C SER A 465 -18.10 -17.75 29.44
N THR A 466 -18.86 -17.21 28.49
CA THR A 466 -19.90 -16.20 28.72
C THR A 466 -21.20 -16.68 28.09
N GLY A 467 -21.97 -17.53 28.79
CA GLY A 467 -23.28 -18.02 28.32
C GLY A 467 -23.72 -19.34 28.93
N SER A 468 -24.82 -19.90 28.43
CA SER A 468 -25.31 -21.24 28.80
C SER A 468 -24.76 -22.31 27.82
N PRO A 469 -24.60 -23.56 28.26
CA PRO A 469 -24.27 -24.66 27.34
C PRO A 469 -25.35 -24.79 26.25
N GLY A 470 -24.95 -24.82 24.98
CA GLY A 470 -25.86 -24.90 23.86
C GLY A 470 -26.18 -23.56 23.18
N ASP A 471 -25.66 -22.44 23.70
CA ASP A 471 -25.80 -21.13 23.04
C ASP A 471 -25.22 -21.17 21.63
N SER A 472 -25.98 -20.68 20.65
CA SER A 472 -25.55 -20.63 19.25
C SER A 472 -25.26 -19.20 18.78
N ALA A 473 -24.37 -19.09 17.79
CA ALA A 473 -24.14 -17.88 17.01
C ALA A 473 -24.10 -18.18 15.52
N TYR A 474 -24.75 -17.33 14.75
CA TYR A 474 -25.01 -17.51 13.34
C TYR A 474 -24.48 -16.32 12.53
N ILE A 475 -23.82 -16.62 11.42
CA ILE A 475 -23.41 -15.61 10.44
C ILE A 475 -23.59 -16.17 9.01
N GLU A 476 -24.05 -15.31 8.10
CA GLU A 476 -24.34 -15.68 6.71
C GLU A 476 -23.73 -14.72 5.69
N THR A 477 -23.48 -15.25 4.50
CA THR A 477 -22.99 -14.51 3.34
C THR A 477 -24.11 -13.74 2.63
N GLY A 478 -23.74 -12.95 1.62
CA GLY A 478 -24.68 -12.55 0.57
C GLY A 478 -25.17 -13.75 -0.25
N SER A 479 -26.22 -13.54 -1.06
CA SER A 479 -26.71 -14.57 -1.97
C SER A 479 -25.75 -14.78 -3.13
N PHE A 480 -25.45 -16.03 -3.47
CA PHE A 480 -24.62 -16.35 -4.62
C PHE A 480 -25.42 -16.26 -5.93
N ALA A 481 -24.78 -15.68 -6.96
CA ALA A 481 -25.30 -15.73 -8.32
C ALA A 481 -25.32 -17.17 -8.88
N ASP A 482 -26.28 -17.43 -9.76
CA ASP A 482 -26.44 -18.74 -10.40
C ASP A 482 -25.21 -19.10 -11.24
N SER A 483 -24.70 -20.31 -11.04
CA SER A 483 -23.53 -20.87 -11.71
C SER A 483 -23.85 -22.28 -12.19
N THR A 484 -23.23 -22.72 -13.29
CA THR A 484 -23.25 -24.13 -13.72
C THR A 484 -22.12 -24.94 -13.10
N SER A 485 -21.09 -24.27 -12.58
CA SER A 485 -19.91 -24.85 -11.96
C SER A 485 -20.08 -24.97 -10.44
N ASP A 486 -19.58 -26.07 -9.87
CA ASP A 486 -19.46 -26.27 -8.42
C ASP A 486 -18.66 -25.15 -7.76
N ARG A 487 -18.68 -25.07 -6.43
CA ARG A 487 -17.89 -24.12 -5.65
C ARG A 487 -17.11 -24.83 -4.56
N CYS A 488 -15.86 -24.46 -4.38
CA CYS A 488 -15.02 -24.88 -3.29
C CYS A 488 -15.04 -23.82 -2.20
N VAL A 489 -15.61 -24.16 -1.05
CA VAL A 489 -15.52 -23.34 0.15
C VAL A 489 -14.32 -23.82 0.96
N GLN A 490 -13.38 -22.93 1.24
CA GLN A 490 -12.31 -23.15 2.20
C GLN A 490 -12.37 -22.13 3.32
N PHE A 491 -12.01 -22.55 4.54
CA PHE A 491 -11.90 -21.64 5.68
C PHE A 491 -10.95 -22.20 6.73
N LYS A 492 -10.35 -21.31 7.52
CA LYS A 492 -9.56 -21.69 8.69
C LYS A 492 -10.46 -21.73 9.93
N PHE A 493 -10.24 -22.73 10.77
CA PHE A 493 -10.95 -22.85 12.04
C PHE A 493 -10.02 -23.27 13.19
N ASN A 494 -10.37 -22.84 14.39
CA ASN A 494 -9.70 -23.20 15.64
C ASN A 494 -10.77 -23.42 16.71
N MET A 495 -10.71 -24.57 17.38
CA MET A 495 -11.73 -25.00 18.34
C MET A 495 -11.02 -25.62 19.54
N GLN A 496 -11.33 -25.12 20.73
CA GLN A 496 -10.76 -25.59 22.00
C GLN A 496 -11.90 -25.83 22.98
N GLY A 497 -11.83 -26.90 23.77
CA GLY A 497 -12.80 -27.22 24.83
C GLY A 497 -12.87 -28.72 25.12
N SER A 498 -13.47 -29.14 26.23
CA SER A 498 -13.63 -30.58 26.55
C SER A 498 -14.85 -31.21 25.88
N ASN A 499 -15.88 -30.42 25.55
CA ASN A 499 -17.06 -30.86 24.79
C ASN A 499 -17.03 -30.46 23.30
N ASN A 500 -15.90 -29.88 22.86
CA ASN A 500 -15.52 -29.47 21.49
C ASN A 500 -16.44 -28.51 20.74
N GLY A 501 -17.69 -28.29 21.18
CA GLY A 501 -18.68 -27.50 20.47
C GLY A 501 -19.00 -28.06 19.08
N ILE A 502 -19.94 -27.43 18.37
CA ILE A 502 -20.31 -27.83 17.00
C ILE A 502 -20.27 -26.61 16.11
N LEU A 503 -19.48 -26.66 15.05
CA LEU A 503 -19.53 -25.72 13.94
C LEU A 503 -20.27 -26.38 12.77
N SER A 504 -21.46 -25.88 12.47
CA SER A 504 -22.29 -26.31 11.33
C SER A 504 -22.08 -25.37 10.14
N ILE A 505 -21.85 -25.95 8.98
CA ILE A 505 -21.72 -25.24 7.70
C ILE A 505 -22.83 -25.72 6.79
N GLY A 506 -23.57 -24.78 6.20
CA GLY A 506 -24.70 -25.13 5.35
C GLY A 506 -25.18 -24.01 4.46
N ALA A 507 -26.25 -24.29 3.71
CA ALA A 507 -26.89 -23.32 2.83
C ALA A 507 -28.24 -22.89 3.40
N MET A 508 -28.59 -21.62 3.23
CA MET A 508 -29.94 -21.11 3.50
C MET A 508 -30.75 -21.07 2.22
N CYS A 509 -31.89 -21.76 2.22
CA CYS A 509 -32.88 -21.65 1.15
C CYS A 509 -33.48 -20.25 1.07
N SER A 510 -33.96 -19.87 -0.10
CA SER A 510 -34.76 -18.66 -0.32
C SER A 510 -36.07 -18.62 0.50
N SER A 511 -36.50 -19.76 1.07
CA SER A 511 -37.61 -19.86 2.02
C SER A 511 -37.21 -19.60 3.49
N GLY A 512 -35.93 -19.32 3.78
CA GLY A 512 -35.39 -19.13 5.14
C GLY A 512 -35.03 -20.42 5.89
N ASN A 513 -35.20 -21.59 5.28
CA ASN A 513 -34.85 -22.86 5.90
C ASN A 513 -33.34 -23.12 5.83
N LYS A 514 -32.73 -23.46 6.97
CA LYS A 514 -31.33 -23.92 7.05
C LYS A 514 -31.22 -25.35 6.53
N ILE A 515 -30.28 -25.58 5.62
CA ILE A 515 -29.90 -26.93 5.19
C ILE A 515 -28.46 -27.18 5.62
N PRO A 516 -28.21 -27.97 6.68
CA PRO A 516 -26.86 -28.31 7.08
C PRO A 516 -26.21 -29.19 6.03
N VAL A 517 -24.99 -28.83 5.61
CA VAL A 517 -24.20 -29.62 4.67
C VAL A 517 -23.21 -30.50 5.42
N THR A 518 -22.54 -29.94 6.42
CA THR A 518 -21.56 -30.65 7.23
C THR A 518 -21.44 -30.02 8.62
N THR A 519 -20.85 -30.76 9.55
CA THR A 519 -20.56 -30.32 10.91
C THR A 519 -19.14 -30.67 11.29
N VAL A 520 -18.45 -29.76 11.97
CA VAL A 520 -17.13 -29.94 12.55
C VAL A 520 -17.26 -29.87 14.07
N SER A 521 -16.77 -30.90 14.77
CA SER A 521 -16.82 -31.01 16.23
C SER A 521 -15.51 -31.60 16.75
N HIS A 522 -14.42 -30.87 16.54
CA HIS A 522 -13.06 -31.37 16.74
C HIS A 522 -12.24 -30.37 17.57
N ASN A 523 -11.60 -30.84 18.64
CA ASN A 523 -10.63 -30.02 19.37
C ASN A 523 -9.34 -29.91 18.57
N THR A 524 -8.98 -28.70 18.18
CA THR A 524 -7.78 -28.40 17.43
C THR A 524 -6.56 -28.19 18.32
N ASN A 525 -6.72 -28.28 19.64
CA ASN A 525 -5.70 -28.01 20.67
C ASN A 525 -5.02 -26.64 20.47
N GLY A 526 -5.81 -25.66 20.06
CA GLY A 526 -5.35 -24.29 19.83
C GLY A 526 -4.60 -24.09 18.52
N PHE A 527 -4.50 -25.10 17.65
CA PHE A 527 -3.95 -24.95 16.30
C PHE A 527 -5.05 -24.58 15.29
N TRP A 528 -4.66 -23.87 14.22
CA TRP A 528 -5.55 -23.55 13.12
C TRP A 528 -5.49 -24.62 12.04
N TYR A 529 -6.65 -25.02 11.53
CA TYR A 529 -6.79 -25.99 10.45
C TYR A 529 -7.59 -25.39 9.31
N THR A 530 -7.23 -25.74 8.07
CA THR A 530 -8.04 -25.42 6.89
C THR A 530 -9.04 -26.55 6.62
N TYR A 531 -10.30 -26.21 6.47
CA TYR A 531 -11.37 -27.11 6.02
C TYR A 531 -11.71 -26.82 4.56
N TYR A 532 -11.98 -27.86 3.78
CA TYR A 532 -12.37 -27.77 2.37
C TYR A 532 -13.72 -28.45 2.15
N LEU A 533 -14.65 -27.77 1.49
CA LEU A 533 -16.00 -28.24 1.20
C LEU A 533 -16.40 -27.92 -0.24
N THR A 534 -16.56 -28.95 -1.06
CA THR A 534 -17.15 -28.80 -2.40
C THR A 534 -18.67 -28.76 -2.29
N LEU A 535 -19.27 -27.68 -2.79
CA LEU A 535 -20.72 -27.49 -2.90
C LEU A 535 -21.13 -27.55 -4.37
N SER A 536 -22.11 -28.39 -4.69
CA SER A 536 -22.55 -28.53 -6.08
C SER A 536 -23.26 -27.27 -6.58
N SER A 537 -23.14 -26.96 -7.87
CA SER A 537 -23.80 -25.80 -8.48
C SER A 537 -25.32 -25.76 -8.21
N SER A 538 -25.97 -26.92 -8.23
CA SER A 538 -27.39 -27.09 -7.91
C SER A 538 -27.80 -26.69 -6.47
N TRP A 539 -26.83 -26.53 -5.56
CA TRP A 539 -27.07 -26.32 -4.13
C TRP A 539 -26.85 -24.89 -3.64
N LEU A 540 -26.07 -24.06 -4.33
CA LEU A 540 -25.76 -22.69 -3.90
C LEU A 540 -26.38 -21.59 -4.77
N ASN A 541 -26.84 -21.93 -5.96
CA ASN A 541 -27.52 -20.97 -6.84
C ASN A 541 -28.69 -20.30 -6.12
N SER A 542 -28.67 -18.97 -6.06
CA SER A 542 -29.68 -18.14 -5.39
C SER A 542 -29.87 -18.44 -3.89
N ARG A 543 -28.85 -18.96 -3.21
CA ARG A 543 -28.84 -19.30 -1.78
C ARG A 543 -27.69 -18.58 -1.07
N LYS A 544 -27.73 -18.55 0.26
CA LYS A 544 -26.64 -18.02 1.11
C LYS A 544 -25.89 -19.17 1.78
N LEU A 545 -24.60 -19.00 2.03
CA LEU A 545 -23.82 -19.88 2.89
C LEU A 545 -23.92 -19.35 4.33
N TYR A 546 -24.00 -20.26 5.30
CA TYR A 546 -23.97 -19.89 6.71
C TYR A 546 -22.98 -20.71 7.51
N PHE A 547 -22.51 -20.10 8.60
CA PHE A 547 -21.72 -20.71 9.65
C PHE A 547 -22.46 -20.52 10.97
N GLU A 548 -22.79 -21.64 11.62
CA GLU A 548 -23.46 -21.66 12.91
C GLU A 548 -22.62 -22.42 13.91
N ALA A 549 -22.19 -21.75 14.97
CA ALA A 549 -21.39 -22.36 16.01
C ALA A 549 -22.21 -22.47 17.29
N THR A 550 -22.16 -23.64 17.93
CA THR A 550 -22.79 -23.93 19.22
C THR A 550 -21.71 -24.26 20.23
N THR A 551 -21.58 -23.45 21.28
CA THR A 551 -20.62 -23.70 22.36
C THR A 551 -21.19 -24.68 23.38
N GLY A 552 -20.35 -25.59 23.86
CA GLY A 552 -20.61 -26.44 25.03
C GLY A 552 -20.52 -25.68 26.36
N SER A 553 -20.25 -26.41 27.44
CA SER A 553 -20.38 -25.94 28.83
C SER A 553 -19.10 -25.41 29.49
N ASP A 554 -17.96 -25.42 28.79
CA ASP A 554 -16.66 -25.30 29.46
C ASP A 554 -16.11 -23.87 29.42
N SER A 555 -15.42 -23.46 30.49
CA SER A 555 -14.96 -22.08 30.69
C SER A 555 -13.88 -21.62 29.72
N ASP A 556 -13.10 -22.55 29.15
CA ASP A 556 -12.03 -22.27 28.20
C ASP A 556 -12.43 -22.58 26.74
N GLU A 557 -13.73 -22.83 26.52
CA GLU A 557 -14.24 -23.24 25.23
C GLU A 557 -14.37 -22.05 24.27
N TYR A 558 -13.90 -22.24 23.03
CA TYR A 558 -14.15 -21.30 21.94
C TYR A 558 -14.17 -22.00 20.59
N ILE A 559 -14.87 -21.38 19.65
CA ILE A 559 -14.87 -21.70 18.22
C ILE A 559 -14.50 -20.42 17.49
N ALA A 560 -13.47 -20.48 16.66
CA ALA A 560 -12.97 -19.37 15.86
C ALA A 560 -12.91 -19.73 14.38
N LEU A 561 -13.17 -18.73 13.54
CA LEU A 561 -13.16 -18.79 12.09
C LEU A 561 -12.31 -17.66 11.52
N ASP A 562 -11.57 -17.97 10.46
CA ASP A 562 -10.71 -17.03 9.76
C ASP A 562 -10.58 -17.42 8.27
N ASN A 563 -10.15 -16.48 7.41
CA ASN A 563 -9.88 -16.69 5.98
C ASN A 563 -10.91 -17.57 5.25
N ILE A 564 -12.18 -17.14 5.21
CA ILE A 564 -13.21 -17.80 4.40
C ILE A 564 -12.97 -17.42 2.93
N GLU A 565 -12.91 -18.41 2.04
CA GLU A 565 -12.78 -18.19 0.59
C GLU A 565 -13.68 -19.17 -0.18
N VAL A 566 -14.34 -18.70 -1.23
CA VAL A 566 -15.31 -19.42 -2.06
C VAL A 566 -14.89 -19.36 -3.53
N ILE A 567 -14.18 -20.39 -3.96
CA ILE A 567 -13.59 -20.48 -5.29
C ILE A 567 -14.52 -21.25 -6.23
N GLN A 568 -14.61 -20.86 -7.51
CA GLN A 568 -15.32 -21.67 -8.51
C GLN A 568 -14.59 -22.99 -8.80
N GLY A 569 -15.34 -24.07 -8.92
CA GLY A 569 -14.85 -25.43 -9.15
C GLY A 569 -14.92 -26.32 -7.92
N SER A 570 -14.50 -27.58 -8.06
CA SER A 570 -14.43 -28.53 -6.95
C SER A 570 -13.18 -28.29 -6.10
N CYS A 571 -13.25 -28.51 -4.78
CA CYS A 571 -12.06 -28.47 -3.94
C CYS A 571 -11.03 -29.55 -4.33
N PRO A 572 -9.73 -29.30 -4.09
CA PRO A 572 -8.68 -30.29 -4.33
C PRO A 572 -9.03 -31.64 -3.68
N THR A 573 -8.96 -32.72 -4.45
CA THR A 573 -9.36 -34.07 -4.02
C THR A 573 -8.42 -34.72 -3.01
N SER A 574 -7.31 -34.05 -2.66
CA SER A 574 -6.48 -34.47 -1.54
C SER A 574 -7.24 -34.21 -0.23
N LYS A 575 -7.85 -35.26 0.33
CA LYS A 575 -8.26 -35.32 1.74
C LYS A 575 -7.04 -35.11 2.64
N LYS A 576 -6.55 -33.87 2.76
CA LYS A 576 -5.49 -33.49 3.69
C LYS A 576 -6.00 -32.31 4.49
N ARG A 577 -6.26 -32.56 5.76
CA ARG A 577 -6.17 -31.52 6.80
C ARG A 577 -4.73 -31.02 6.72
N GLU A 578 -4.52 -29.85 6.14
CA GLU A 578 -3.18 -29.30 6.03
C GLU A 578 -2.89 -28.50 7.31
N LEU A 579 -1.99 -29.05 8.13
CA LEU A 579 -1.50 -28.40 9.34
C LEU A 579 -0.53 -27.28 8.93
N GLU A 580 -0.98 -26.04 9.04
CA GLU A 580 -0.13 -24.87 8.77
C GLU A 580 0.68 -24.54 10.04
N ILE A 581 1.92 -25.05 10.10
CA ILE A 581 2.89 -24.65 11.13
C ILE A 581 3.63 -23.41 10.61
N LYS A 582 3.01 -22.24 10.69
CA LYS A 582 3.71 -20.95 10.50
C LYS A 582 3.88 -20.28 11.86
N GLY A 583 5.12 -19.90 12.19
CA GLY A 583 5.41 -19.06 13.36
C GLY A 583 5.86 -19.77 14.63
N ILE A 584 6.23 -21.05 14.59
CA ILE A 584 6.86 -21.69 15.75
C ILE A 584 8.37 -21.48 15.67
N GLY A 585 8.91 -20.60 16.52
CA GLY A 585 10.35 -20.45 16.66
C GLY A 585 11.00 -21.78 17.06
N GLU A 586 12.22 -22.03 16.60
CA GLU A 586 12.98 -23.26 16.83
C GLU A 586 12.99 -23.71 18.31
N HIS A 587 12.94 -22.74 19.24
CA HIS A 587 12.83 -22.96 20.67
C HIS A 587 11.53 -23.66 21.10
N GLU A 588 10.38 -23.25 20.59
CA GLU A 588 9.07 -23.87 20.88
C GLU A 588 8.96 -25.27 20.25
N ILE A 589 9.58 -25.48 19.07
CA ILE A 589 9.66 -26.80 18.43
C ILE A 589 10.48 -27.75 19.33
N ARG A 590 11.64 -27.29 19.81
CA ARG A 590 12.50 -28.04 20.74
C ARG A 590 11.81 -28.28 22.09
N LYS A 591 11.02 -27.33 22.59
CA LYS A 591 10.22 -27.47 23.82
C LYS A 591 9.12 -28.52 23.66
N THR A 592 8.39 -28.49 22.55
CA THR A 592 7.34 -29.49 22.23
C THR A 592 7.92 -30.91 22.10
N ILE A 593 9.11 -31.05 21.51
CA ILE A 593 9.80 -32.34 21.40
C ILE A 593 10.28 -32.84 22.77
N ARG A 594 10.71 -31.92 23.65
CA ARG A 594 11.17 -32.22 25.01
C ARG A 594 10.01 -32.63 25.92
N ASP A 595 8.88 -31.91 25.84
CA ASP A 595 7.68 -32.15 26.65
C ASP A 595 6.94 -33.43 26.21
N LYS A 596 7.04 -33.83 24.94
CA LYS A 596 6.46 -35.10 24.42
C LYS A 596 7.39 -36.32 24.48
N GLY A 597 8.55 -36.23 25.13
CA GLY A 597 9.44 -37.36 25.38
C GLY A 597 10.18 -37.91 24.15
N GLY A 598 11.44 -37.50 24.01
CA GLY A 598 12.55 -38.35 23.54
C GLY A 598 13.16 -38.07 22.16
N PHE A 599 14.40 -37.58 22.17
CA PHE A 599 15.51 -38.03 21.31
C PHE A 599 16.81 -37.91 22.14
N ARG A 600 17.76 -38.84 21.99
CA ARG A 600 19.09 -38.78 22.64
C ARG A 600 20.02 -37.93 21.77
N ASP A 601 20.84 -37.10 22.40
CA ASP A 601 21.66 -36.02 21.79
C ASP A 601 22.78 -36.48 20.82
N GLU A 602 22.83 -37.74 20.38
CA GLU A 602 24.02 -38.32 19.71
C GLU A 602 23.94 -38.45 18.17
N GLU A 603 22.92 -37.92 17.48
CA GLU A 603 22.73 -38.18 16.02
C GLU A 603 22.50 -36.94 15.12
N ILE A 604 23.10 -35.79 15.41
CA ILE A 604 22.90 -34.58 14.58
C ILE A 604 24.23 -33.84 14.30
N GLU A 605 24.73 -34.00 13.07
CA GLU A 605 25.82 -33.20 12.45
C GLU A 605 25.24 -31.95 11.73
N PRO A 606 26.01 -30.86 11.56
CA PRO A 606 25.44 -29.55 11.24
C PRO A 606 25.52 -29.22 9.74
N GLU A 607 24.37 -29.15 9.05
CA GLU A 607 24.18 -28.27 7.88
C GLU A 607 22.69 -28.09 7.51
N GLN A 608 22.24 -26.83 7.43
CA GLN A 608 21.04 -26.21 6.80
C GLN A 608 19.70 -26.97 6.62
N SER A 609 19.50 -28.14 7.22
CA SER A 609 18.27 -28.95 7.07
C SER A 609 17.53 -29.23 8.37
N GLU A 610 18.01 -28.70 9.51
CA GLU A 610 17.52 -29.07 10.85
C GLU A 610 16.06 -28.66 11.08
N GLU A 611 15.66 -27.45 10.68
CA GLU A 611 14.28 -26.96 10.79
C GLU A 611 13.30 -27.76 9.90
N ARG A 612 13.69 -28.05 8.64
CA ARG A 612 12.89 -28.89 7.75
C ARG A 612 12.79 -30.33 8.24
N ARG A 613 13.85 -30.87 8.84
CA ARG A 613 13.90 -32.23 9.40
C ARG A 613 13.06 -32.33 10.68
N LEU A 614 13.10 -31.31 11.55
CA LEU A 614 12.27 -31.19 12.75
C LEU A 614 10.78 -31.04 12.39
N LEU A 615 10.43 -30.17 11.43
CA LEU A 615 9.07 -30.04 10.88
C LEU A 615 8.58 -31.35 10.25
N THR A 616 9.45 -32.07 9.55
CA THR A 616 9.11 -33.37 8.94
C THR A 616 8.89 -34.45 10.00
N LEU A 617 9.67 -34.45 11.08
CA LEU A 617 9.50 -35.38 12.21
C LEU A 617 8.25 -35.06 13.03
N LEU A 618 7.95 -33.78 13.26
CA LEU A 618 6.70 -33.34 13.91
C LEU A 618 5.47 -33.77 13.08
N ARG A 619 5.50 -33.51 11.76
CA ARG A 619 4.46 -33.94 10.82
C ARG A 619 4.29 -35.46 10.81
N LYS A 620 5.37 -36.24 10.77
CA LYS A 620 5.30 -37.72 10.79
C LYS A 620 4.73 -38.27 12.09
N ARG A 621 5.02 -37.65 13.25
CA ARG A 621 4.52 -38.12 14.56
C ARG A 621 3.05 -37.75 14.79
N LEU A 622 2.61 -36.56 14.34
CA LEU A 622 1.20 -36.14 14.41
C LEU A 622 0.31 -36.94 13.45
N MET A 623 0.80 -37.29 12.26
CA MET A 623 0.05 -38.13 11.30
C MET A 623 0.04 -39.63 11.70
N ALA A 624 0.93 -40.06 12.60
CA ALA A 624 0.95 -41.42 13.13
C ALA A 624 -0.04 -41.63 14.30
N GLU A 625 -0.56 -40.55 14.90
CA GLU A 625 -1.67 -40.59 15.87
C GLU A 625 -3.05 -40.63 15.18
N GLU A 626 -3.08 -40.58 13.83
CA GLU A 626 -4.30 -40.60 12.99
C GLU A 626 -4.60 -41.98 12.34
N TYR A 627 -3.93 -43.06 12.74
CA TYR A 627 -4.24 -44.44 12.33
C TYR A 627 -4.72 -45.32 13.47
#